data_AF-A0A3L7UQZ4-F1
#
_entry.id   AF-A0A3L7UQZ4-F1
#
_cell.length_a   1.000
_cell.length_b   1.000
_cell.length_c   1.000
_cell.angle_alpha   90.00
_cell.angle_beta   90.00
_cell.angle_gamma   90.00
#
_symmetry.space_group_name_H-M   'P 1'
#
loop_
_entity.id
_entity.type
_entity.pdbx_description
1 polymer ?
#
loop_
_entity_poly.entity_id
_entity_poly.type
_entity_poly.pdbx_seq_one_letter_code
_entity_poly.pdbx_strand_id
1 'polypeptide(L)'
;MCSRRLCLLKQELLMLRITLLLAVTASAFGAAHAAEPTKYVPSQAYVLPKYTATEGEGYFAIIEGHNKCLYVGTHANAVNSWLVEFNTVDKQ
;
A
#
# COMPACT_ATOMS: atom_id res chain seq x y z
N MET A 1 8.39 54.16 -32.43
CA MET A 1 7.22 53.25 -32.58
C MET A 1 7.64 51.85 -33.05
N CYS A 2 8.58 51.20 -32.34
CA CYS A 2 9.06 49.86 -32.69
C CYS A 2 9.01 48.97 -31.44
N SER A 3 7.82 48.51 -31.05
CA SER A 3 7.66 47.68 -29.85
C SER A 3 6.51 46.68 -29.93
N ARG A 4 5.39 47.04 -30.59
CA ARG A 4 4.21 46.14 -30.66
C ARG A 4 4.44 44.87 -31.48
N ARG A 5 5.10 44.95 -32.65
CA ARG A 5 5.38 43.75 -33.49
C ARG A 5 6.40 42.80 -32.86
N LEU A 6 7.42 43.35 -32.18
CA LEU A 6 8.43 42.55 -31.48
C LEU A 6 7.84 41.87 -30.22
N CYS A 7 6.90 42.54 -29.53
CA CYS A 7 6.19 41.99 -28.38
C CYS A 7 5.26 40.84 -28.79
N LEU A 8 4.49 41.01 -29.88
CA LEU A 8 3.60 39.98 -30.41
C LEU A 8 4.36 38.73 -30.86
N LEU A 9 5.48 38.88 -31.58
CA LEU A 9 6.34 37.74 -31.97
C LEU A 9 6.94 37.00 -30.76
N LYS A 10 7.34 37.72 -29.71
CA LYS A 10 7.79 37.10 -28.45
C LYS A 10 6.66 36.37 -27.73
N GLN A 11 5.44 36.90 -27.80
CA GLN A 11 4.25 36.32 -27.19
C GLN A 11 3.82 35.03 -27.91
N GLU A 12 3.81 35.02 -29.24
CA GLU A 12 3.54 33.81 -30.03
C GLU A 12 4.59 32.71 -29.79
N LEU A 13 5.88 33.08 -29.72
CA LEU A 13 6.96 32.12 -29.42
C LEU A 13 6.85 31.56 -27.99
N LEU A 14 6.42 32.38 -27.03
CA LEU A 14 6.21 31.97 -25.64
C LEU A 14 5.03 31.01 -25.53
N MET A 15 3.92 31.30 -26.22
CA MET A 15 2.75 30.42 -26.26
C MET A 15 3.08 29.09 -26.92
N LEU A 16 3.85 29.07 -28.02
CA LEU A 16 4.29 27.83 -28.67
C LEU A 16 5.14 26.95 -27.74
N ARG A 17 6.04 27.56 -26.96
CA ARG A 17 6.87 26.83 -25.97
C ARG A 17 6.05 26.27 -24.82
N ILE A 18 5.06 27.01 -24.33
CA ILE A 18 4.16 26.55 -23.27
C ILE A 18 3.33 25.37 -23.77
N THR A 19 2.78 25.45 -24.99
CA THR A 19 2.01 24.35 -25.58
C THR A 19 2.87 23.11 -25.81
N LEU A 20 4.12 23.28 -26.24
CA LEU A 20 5.07 22.16 -26.39
C LEU A 20 5.44 21.54 -25.03
N LEU A 21 5.64 22.35 -24.00
CA LEU A 21 5.94 21.87 -22.64
C LEU A 21 4.77 21.08 -22.06
N LEU A 22 3.54 21.58 -22.24
CA LEU A 22 2.31 20.91 -21.81
C LEU A 22 2.12 19.57 -22.51
N ALA A 23 2.37 19.50 -23.82
CA ALA A 23 2.28 18.26 -24.60
C ALA A 23 3.28 17.19 -24.14
N VAL A 24 4.51 17.59 -23.77
CA VAL A 24 5.54 16.67 -23.24
C VAL A 24 5.18 16.17 -21.84
N THR A 25 4.57 17.00 -20.99
CA THR A 25 4.15 16.55 -19.66
C THR A 25 2.98 15.57 -19.70
N ALA A 26 2.07 15.70 -20.69
CA ALA A 26 0.91 14.82 -20.80
C ALA A 26 1.27 13.37 -21.16
N SER A 27 2.35 13.15 -21.91
CA SER A 27 2.78 11.80 -22.30
C SER A 27 3.55 11.04 -21.21
N ALA A 28 3.97 11.70 -20.13
CA ALA A 28 4.68 11.08 -19.01
C ALA A 28 3.74 10.50 -17.92
N PHE A 29 2.44 10.83 -17.94
CA PHE A 29 1.48 10.41 -16.89
C PHE A 29 0.68 9.14 -17.24
N GLY A 30 0.94 8.51 -18.38
CA GLY A 30 0.10 7.47 -18.96
C GLY A 30 0.57 6.02 -18.78
N ALA A 31 1.28 5.67 -17.72
CA ALA A 31 1.53 4.27 -17.37
C ALA A 31 0.60 3.86 -16.23
N ALA A 32 -0.66 3.54 -16.55
CA ALA A 32 -1.51 2.82 -15.63
C ALA A 32 -0.82 1.49 -15.32
N HIS A 33 -0.38 1.31 -14.07
CA HIS A 33 0.13 0.04 -13.59
C HIS A 33 -1.03 -0.94 -13.67
N ALA A 34 -1.07 -1.76 -14.73
CA ALA A 34 -2.00 -2.86 -14.83
C ALA A 34 -1.70 -3.76 -13.63
N ALA A 35 -2.58 -3.74 -12.63
CA ALA A 35 -2.44 -4.56 -11.46
C ALA A 35 -2.41 -6.02 -11.93
N GLU A 36 -1.28 -6.69 -11.69
CA GLU A 36 -1.17 -8.14 -11.88
C GLU A 36 -2.37 -8.81 -11.20
N PRO A 37 -3.04 -9.78 -11.86
CA PRO A 37 -4.20 -10.44 -11.28
C PRO A 37 -3.79 -11.10 -9.95
N THR A 38 -4.48 -10.74 -8.87
CA THR A 38 -4.21 -11.25 -7.52
C THR A 38 -4.25 -12.78 -7.52
N LYS A 39 -3.09 -13.42 -7.30
CA LYS A 39 -2.98 -14.87 -7.18
C LYS A 39 -3.48 -15.30 -5.79
N TYR A 40 -4.70 -15.81 -5.73
CA TYR A 40 -5.23 -16.42 -4.51
C TYR A 40 -4.56 -17.76 -4.26
N VAL A 41 -4.14 -18.00 -3.01
CA VAL A 41 -3.57 -19.28 -2.57
C VAL A 41 -4.58 -19.93 -1.62
N PRO A 42 -4.97 -21.20 -1.84
CA PRO A 42 -5.82 -21.91 -0.89
C PRO A 42 -5.08 -22.01 0.45
N SER A 43 -5.74 -21.62 1.54
CA SER A 43 -5.19 -21.65 2.89
C SER A 43 -6.24 -22.07 3.91
N GLN A 44 -5.77 -22.53 5.08
CA GLN A 44 -6.62 -22.92 6.20
C GLN A 44 -6.48 -21.91 7.33
N ALA A 45 -7.61 -21.43 7.86
CA ALA A 45 -7.64 -20.58 9.04
C ALA A 45 -7.59 -21.42 10.33
N TYR A 46 -6.80 -20.96 11.30
CA TYR A 46 -6.70 -21.55 12.62
C TYR A 46 -7.14 -20.56 13.70
N VAL A 47 -7.81 -21.08 14.73
CA VAL A 47 -8.31 -20.30 15.86
C VAL A 47 -7.28 -20.39 16.99
N LEU A 48 -6.79 -19.25 17.44
CA LEU A 48 -5.95 -19.16 18.63
C LEU A 48 -6.77 -19.35 19.91
N PRO A 49 -6.15 -19.63 21.07
CA PRO A 49 -6.90 -19.86 22.31
C PRO A 49 -7.85 -18.71 22.64
N LYS A 50 -9.16 -19.01 22.72
CA LYS A 50 -10.21 -17.99 22.81
C LYS A 50 -10.07 -17.03 23.99
N TYR A 51 -9.43 -17.46 25.08
CA TYR A 51 -9.21 -16.62 26.25
C TYR A 51 -8.25 -15.46 25.99
N THR A 52 -7.47 -15.49 24.90
CA THR A 52 -6.55 -14.42 24.55
C THR A 52 -7.17 -13.31 23.69
N ALA A 53 -8.37 -13.55 23.15
CA ALA A 53 -9.17 -12.61 22.36
C ALA A 53 -10.66 -12.93 22.54
N THR A 54 -11.17 -12.74 23.75
CA THR A 54 -12.50 -13.21 24.20
C THR A 54 -13.68 -12.66 23.40
N GLU A 55 -13.57 -11.42 22.95
CA GLU A 55 -14.63 -10.71 22.20
C GLU A 55 -14.45 -10.84 20.68
N GLY A 56 -13.38 -11.53 20.23
CA GLY A 56 -13.07 -11.66 18.80
C GLY A 56 -12.53 -10.38 18.18
N GLU A 57 -11.93 -9.49 18.99
CA GLU A 57 -11.35 -8.18 18.64
C GLU A 57 -10.30 -8.22 17.51
N GLY A 58 -9.94 -9.42 17.04
CA GLY A 58 -8.95 -9.64 15.99
C GLY A 58 -7.54 -9.76 16.54
N TYR A 59 -6.59 -9.91 15.61
CA TYR A 59 -5.16 -10.04 15.91
C TYR A 59 -4.43 -8.79 15.42
N PHE A 60 -3.53 -8.24 16.23
CA PHE A 60 -2.90 -6.94 15.92
C PHE A 60 -1.45 -7.06 15.43
N ALA A 61 -0.84 -8.24 15.51
CA ALA A 61 0.48 -8.50 14.96
C ALA A 61 0.59 -9.98 14.56
N ILE A 62 1.17 -10.27 13.40
CA ILE A 62 1.54 -11.62 12.96
C ILE A 62 2.96 -11.52 12.41
N ILE A 63 3.92 -12.14 13.11
CA ILE A 63 5.34 -12.06 12.78
C ILE A 63 5.88 -13.48 12.65
N GLU A 64 6.67 -13.76 11.61
CA GLU A 64 7.41 -15.02 11.50
C GLU A 64 8.64 -14.98 12.41
N GLY A 65 8.79 -15.97 13.29
CA GLY A 65 9.98 -16.10 14.12
C GLY A 65 11.07 -16.96 13.49
N HIS A 66 12.26 -16.90 14.07
CA HIS A 66 13.43 -17.64 13.56
C HIS A 66 13.29 -19.18 13.66
N ASN A 67 12.33 -19.66 14.42
CA ASN A 67 11.96 -21.07 14.57
C ASN A 67 10.86 -21.52 13.57
N LYS A 68 10.47 -20.66 12.62
CA LYS A 68 9.36 -20.90 11.67
C LYS A 68 7.97 -20.98 12.31
N CYS A 69 7.84 -20.60 13.59
CA CYS A 69 6.55 -20.38 14.22
C CYS A 69 6.07 -18.96 13.90
N LEU A 70 4.76 -18.77 13.90
CA LEU A 70 4.13 -17.46 13.85
C LEU A 70 3.94 -16.95 15.28
N TYR A 71 4.32 -15.71 15.52
CA TYR A 71 4.07 -15.01 16.77
C TYR A 71 2.91 -14.04 16.55
N VAL A 72 1.81 -14.29 17.23
CA VAL A 72 0.56 -13.56 17.05
C VAL A 72 0.24 -12.73 18.30
N GLY A 73 0.12 -11.43 18.12
CA GLY A 73 -0.34 -10.51 19.16
C GLY A 73 -1.85 -10.61 19.34
N THR A 74 -2.27 -10.88 20.58
CA THR A 74 -3.68 -11.01 20.97
C THR A 74 -3.93 -10.21 22.26
N HIS A 75 -5.14 -9.67 22.45
CA HIS A 75 -5.49 -8.98 23.69
C HIS A 75 -6.92 -9.30 24.12
N ALA A 76 -7.15 -9.22 25.43
CA ALA A 76 -8.46 -9.17 26.03
C ALA A 76 -8.61 -7.82 26.77
N ASN A 77 -9.68 -7.11 26.45
CA ASN A 77 -9.93 -5.76 26.93
C ASN A 77 -9.97 -5.71 28.46
N ALA A 78 -9.20 -4.77 29.04
CA ALA A 78 -9.04 -4.61 30.50
C ALA A 78 -8.57 -5.87 31.25
N VAL A 79 -8.03 -6.88 30.55
CA VAL A 79 -7.51 -8.13 31.13
C VAL A 79 -6.01 -8.21 30.92
N ASN A 80 -5.55 -8.43 29.69
CA ASN A 80 -4.14 -8.58 29.37
C ASN A 80 -3.90 -8.56 27.85
N SER A 81 -2.62 -8.52 27.47
CA SER A 81 -2.15 -8.80 26.13
C SER A 81 -1.15 -9.95 26.15
N TRP A 82 -1.20 -10.81 25.13
CA TRP A 82 -0.33 -11.97 24.98
C TRP A 82 0.35 -11.95 23.62
N LEU A 83 1.56 -12.50 23.60
CA LEU A 83 2.22 -12.95 22.38
C LEU A 83 2.09 -14.47 22.33
N VAL A 84 1.29 -14.96 21.38
CA VAL A 84 1.02 -16.39 21.20
C VAL A 84 1.98 -16.93 20.16
N GLU A 85 2.77 -17.93 20.52
CA GLU A 85 3.53 -18.73 19.56
C GLU A 85 2.58 -19.75 18.92
N PHE A 86 2.59 -19.82 17.60
CA PHE A 86 1.75 -20.72 16.81
C PHE A 86 2.59 -21.47 15.78
N ASN A 87 2.67 -22.79 15.91
CA ASN A 87 3.36 -23.65 14.97
C ASN A 87 2.43 -24.04 13.81
N THR A 88 2.79 -23.69 12.59
CA THR A 88 1.96 -23.93 11.40
C THR A 88 1.92 -25.41 10.96
N VAL A 89 2.88 -26.21 11.40
CA VAL A 89 2.97 -27.65 11.12
C VAL A 89 2.08 -28.43 12.11
N ASP A 90 2.28 -28.17 13.40
CA ASP A 90 1.61 -28.91 14.48
C ASP A 90 0.25 -28.29 14.88
N LYS A 91 -0.02 -27.06 14.45
CA LYS A 91 -1.27 -26.30 14.66
C LYS A 91 -1.55 -26.03 16.14
N GLN A 92 -0.49 -25.83 16.92
CA GLN A 92 -0.53 -25.53 18.35
C GLN A 92 0.00 -24.13 18.61
#